data_AF-A0A419EMS1-F1
#
_entry.id   AF-A0A419EMS1-F1
#
_cell.length_a   1.000
_cell.length_b   1.000
_cell.length_c   1.000
_cell.angle_alpha   90.00
_cell.angle_beta   90.00
_cell.angle_gamma   90.00
#
_symmetry.space_group_name_H-M   'P 1'
#
loop_
_entity.id
_entity.type
_entity.pdbx_description
1 polymer ?
#
loop_
_entity_poly.entity_id
_entity_poly.type
_entity_poly.pdbx_seq_one_letter_code
_entity_poly.pdbx_strand_id
1 'polypeptide(L)'
;MSIRKNFEIKFFKLGMQNLIIWFVNFILTSFTAITIYFLYFSGTIKLFLLNSKASPIAMTLFNSIIVLVSAAVLIYISLVLTSFLVTYKINLFKWLFGFINLSAFSLAVIIWIYPQLLIITGVNQSKTSYNDIEFTFGSYPGREKLYQLKKQGYTSVITLMHPENYPFESKLLSEELNLSKEVGIELISVPLIPGYDNDKNMLKNVDAIFEKGKGKYYVHEFNNEGRVNLFRDLVDSDIKEKVTVEKNNLKRLSDTKFFEKGEIKKLDDGIYFTPYPNEKEVMDFIVTPGVKSVVCLVNEKNPVDSSLLNEKKILDANSIPFIIKTFTDQPYDPSSVFESSLFVRGLPRPVVIHTFDLNSVISEGFILSYKNQKKSFPSSLFKAPLQNGTVVSILPNVLAGPKPTLSEYKTRLFNCGVRGIIFCDTIKKSLTANDRAFFTRIGLSWEQIEFPKLSSRKEITSGGLWYIYGADSTTIRKYLK
;
A
#
# COMPACT_ATOMS: atom_id res chain seq x y z
N MET A 1 -0.54 69.50 2.70
CA MET A 1 0.83 69.63 3.28
C MET A 1 0.62 69.77 4.79
N SER A 2 0.88 68.86 5.72
CA SER A 2 1.90 67.83 5.90
C SER A 2 1.34 66.76 6.87
N ILE A 3 0.78 65.65 6.37
CA ILE A 3 0.37 64.50 7.20
C ILE A 3 1.57 63.56 7.47
N ARG A 4 2.70 63.75 6.77
CA ARG A 4 3.81 62.79 6.73
C ARG A 4 4.82 62.86 7.88
N LYS A 5 4.70 63.76 8.87
CA LYS A 5 5.77 64.00 9.86
C LYS A 5 5.55 63.48 11.29
N ASN A 6 4.40 62.90 11.64
CA ASN A 6 4.08 62.59 13.06
C ASN A 6 3.71 61.13 13.38
N PHE A 7 3.92 60.17 12.48
CA PHE A 7 3.78 58.75 12.81
C PHE A 7 5.12 58.13 13.25
N GLU A 8 5.89 58.83 14.09
CA GLU A 8 6.82 58.10 14.96
C GLU A 8 5.96 57.32 15.95
N ILE A 9 5.92 55.99 15.79
CA ILE A 9 5.33 55.08 16.77
C ILE A 9 6.16 55.22 18.04
N LYS A 10 5.85 56.22 18.87
CA LYS A 10 6.31 56.25 20.25
C LYS A 10 5.60 55.10 20.94
N PHE A 11 6.29 53.97 21.06
CA PHE A 11 5.85 52.90 21.94
C PHE A 11 5.56 53.54 23.30
N PHE A 12 4.30 53.42 23.74
CA PHE A 12 3.83 54.03 24.97
C PHE A 12 4.72 53.56 26.13
N LYS A 13 4.97 54.42 27.11
CA LYS A 13 5.73 54.01 28.31
C LYS A 13 5.00 52.82 28.95
N LEU A 14 5.74 51.72 29.15
CA LEU A 14 5.28 50.50 29.82
C LEU A 14 4.99 50.77 31.30
N GLY A 15 3.85 51.43 31.55
CA GLY A 15 3.24 51.50 32.87
C GLY A 15 2.24 50.37 33.04
N MET A 16 2.02 49.92 34.28
CA MET A 16 1.12 48.81 34.58
C MET A 16 -0.29 49.01 34.01
N GLN A 17 -0.81 50.25 34.05
CA GLN A 17 -2.12 50.59 33.47
C GLN A 17 -2.18 50.35 31.96
N ASN A 18 -1.16 50.78 31.22
CA ASN A 18 -1.10 50.59 29.77
C ASN A 18 -0.95 49.10 29.41
N LEU A 19 -0.24 48.34 30.24
CA LEU A 19 -0.08 46.90 30.06
C LEU A 19 -1.41 46.15 30.27
N ILE A 20 -2.23 46.56 31.26
CA ILE A 20 -3.57 46.01 31.46
C ILE A 20 -4.47 46.33 30.26
N ILE A 21 -4.47 47.58 29.78
CA ILE A 21 -5.26 47.99 28.61
C ILE A 21 -4.86 47.17 27.38
N TRP A 22 -3.55 47.00 27.16
CA TRP A 22 -3.03 46.18 26.08
C TRP A 22 -3.51 44.72 26.19
N PHE A 23 -3.42 44.13 27.38
CA PHE A 23 -3.80 42.74 27.59
C PHE A 23 -5.30 42.50 27.33
N VAL A 24 -6.17 43.41 27.82
CA VAL A 24 -7.61 43.33 27.55
C VAL A 24 -7.90 43.46 26.05
N ASN A 25 -7.31 44.44 25.38
CA ASN A 25 -7.46 44.58 23.94
C ASN A 25 -6.94 43.36 23.19
N PHE A 26 -5.81 42.81 23.61
CA PHE A 26 -5.23 41.62 23.02
C PHE A 26 -6.19 40.42 23.11
N ILE A 27 -6.82 40.20 24.26
CA ILE A 27 -7.81 39.12 24.42
C ILE A 27 -9.01 39.34 23.49
N LEU A 28 -9.61 40.54 23.52
CA LEU A 28 -10.82 40.83 22.73
C LEU A 28 -10.55 40.72 21.22
N THR A 29 -9.46 41.32 20.76
CA THR A 29 -9.07 41.31 19.34
C THR A 29 -8.65 39.92 18.89
N SER A 30 -7.84 39.22 19.67
CA SER A 30 -7.37 37.88 19.30
C SER A 30 -8.50 36.87 19.25
N PHE A 31 -9.42 36.86 20.21
CA PHE A 31 -10.55 35.94 20.19
C PHE A 31 -11.47 36.18 18.99
N THR A 32 -11.75 37.45 18.69
CA THR A 32 -12.55 37.83 17.51
C THR A 32 -11.85 37.42 16.22
N ALA A 33 -10.55 37.70 16.09
CA ALA A 33 -9.78 37.36 14.89
C ALA A 33 -9.63 35.84 14.70
N ILE A 34 -9.41 35.09 15.79
CA ILE A 34 -9.39 33.63 15.77
C ILE A 34 -10.74 33.10 15.30
N THR A 35 -11.84 33.66 15.80
CA THR A 35 -13.19 33.29 15.34
C THR A 35 -13.33 33.53 13.84
N ILE A 36 -12.99 34.72 13.34
CA ILE A 36 -13.03 35.02 11.89
C ILE A 36 -12.13 34.06 11.09
N TYR A 37 -10.92 33.76 11.58
CA TYR A 37 -10.01 32.82 10.94
C TYR A 37 -10.62 31.41 10.81
N PHE A 38 -11.19 30.89 11.89
CA PHE A 38 -11.85 29.59 11.87
C PHE A 38 -13.03 29.57 10.90
N LEU A 39 -13.84 30.64 10.87
CA LEU A 39 -15.02 30.73 10.01
C LEU A 39 -14.70 30.82 8.52
N TYR A 40 -13.71 31.61 8.13
CA TYR A 40 -13.50 31.95 6.71
C TYR A 40 -12.23 31.36 6.11
N PHE A 41 -11.15 31.26 6.90
CA PHE A 41 -9.82 30.94 6.37
C PHE A 41 -9.45 29.47 6.56
N SER A 42 -9.91 28.83 7.64
CA SER A 42 -9.52 27.44 7.92
C SER A 42 -9.96 26.47 6.82
N GLY A 43 -11.19 26.63 6.28
CA GLY A 43 -11.71 25.81 5.20
C GLY A 43 -10.98 26.03 3.87
N THR A 44 -10.77 27.29 3.48
CA THR A 44 -10.10 27.64 2.21
C THR A 44 -8.63 27.22 2.20
N ILE A 45 -7.92 27.40 3.32
CA ILE A 45 -6.53 26.94 3.45
C ILE A 45 -6.46 25.41 3.36
N LYS A 46 -7.38 24.70 4.03
CA LYS A 46 -7.41 23.24 4.01
C LYS A 46 -7.71 22.70 2.61
N LEU A 47 -8.66 23.29 1.89
CA LEU A 47 -8.96 22.95 0.49
C LEU A 47 -7.74 23.18 -0.43
N PHE A 48 -7.05 24.32 -0.26
CA PHE A 48 -5.83 24.61 -1.01
C PHE A 48 -4.73 23.57 -0.76
N LEU A 49 -4.51 23.19 0.51
CA LEU A 49 -3.52 22.18 0.88
C LEU A 49 -3.88 20.79 0.35
N LEU A 50 -5.15 20.40 0.40
CA LEU A 50 -5.62 19.13 -0.18
C LEU A 50 -5.41 19.09 -1.69
N ASN A 51 -5.74 20.18 -2.40
CA ASN A 51 -5.56 20.27 -3.85
C ASN A 51 -4.08 20.25 -4.27
N SER A 52 -3.17 20.72 -3.41
CA SER A 52 -1.73 20.67 -3.68
C SER A 52 -1.09 19.30 -3.41
N LYS A 53 -1.85 18.30 -2.94
CA LYS A 53 -1.34 16.98 -2.55
C LYS A 53 -0.18 17.05 -1.56
N ALA A 54 -0.19 18.06 -0.68
CA ALA A 54 0.85 18.23 0.33
C ALA A 54 0.91 17.00 1.24
N SER A 55 2.10 16.62 1.71
CA SER A 55 2.21 15.54 2.68
C SER A 55 1.58 15.96 4.03
N PRO A 56 1.08 15.02 4.86
CA PRO A 56 0.53 15.36 6.18
C PRO A 56 1.49 16.16 7.06
N ILE A 57 2.80 15.87 6.99
CA ILE A 57 3.84 16.62 7.73
C ILE A 57 3.92 18.06 7.23
N ALA A 58 3.90 18.27 5.92
CA ALA A 58 3.92 19.60 5.33
C ALA A 58 2.68 20.41 5.73
N MET A 59 1.50 19.78 5.79
CA MET A 59 0.28 20.44 6.27
C MET A 59 0.40 20.89 7.72
N THR A 60 0.93 20.03 8.61
CA THR A 60 1.12 20.37 10.03
C THR A 60 2.11 21.52 10.22
N LEU A 61 3.23 21.49 9.49
CA LEU A 61 4.22 22.57 9.52
C LEU A 61 3.63 23.89 9.01
N PHE A 62 2.92 23.85 7.89
CA PHE A 62 2.29 25.03 7.30
C PHE A 62 1.25 25.65 8.23
N ASN A 63 0.38 24.84 8.83
CA ASN A 63 -0.59 25.29 9.82
C ASN A 63 0.11 25.93 11.03
N SER A 64 1.20 25.33 11.51
CA SER A 64 1.98 25.88 12.62
C SER A 64 2.58 27.25 12.28
N ILE A 65 3.12 27.42 11.07
CA ILE A 65 3.64 28.69 10.59
C ILE A 65 2.53 29.75 10.51
N ILE A 66 1.36 29.40 9.96
CA ILE A 66 0.23 30.34 9.87
C ILE A 66 -0.22 30.78 11.27
N VAL A 67 -0.33 29.84 12.22
CA VAL A 67 -0.72 30.18 13.60
C VAL A 67 0.30 31.11 14.24
N LEU A 68 1.60 30.84 14.08
CA LEU A 68 2.67 31.70 14.61
C LEU A 68 2.66 33.10 13.98
N VAL A 69 2.54 33.19 12.65
CA VAL A 69 2.48 34.47 11.94
C VAL A 69 1.23 35.24 12.34
N SER A 70 0.08 34.57 12.43
CA SER A 70 -1.18 35.20 12.85
C SER A 70 -1.09 35.72 14.28
N ALA A 71 -0.50 34.95 15.20
CA ALA A 71 -0.28 35.39 16.58
C ALA A 71 0.64 36.62 16.64
N ALA A 72 1.74 36.63 15.89
CA ALA A 72 2.64 37.78 15.83
C ALA A 72 1.95 39.04 15.26
N VAL A 73 1.14 38.88 14.21
CA VAL A 73 0.34 39.95 13.62
C VAL A 73 -0.70 40.47 14.61
N LEU A 74 -1.38 39.59 15.36
CA LEU A 74 -2.38 39.99 16.36
C LEU A 74 -1.75 40.72 17.55
N ILE A 75 -0.56 40.29 18.01
CA ILE A 75 0.22 41.01 19.01
C ILE A 75 0.55 42.41 18.52
N TYR A 76 1.05 42.52 17.28
CA TYR A 76 1.40 43.81 16.68
C TYR A 76 0.18 44.73 16.52
N ILE A 77 -0.92 44.21 15.97
CA ILE A 77 -2.19 44.95 15.82
C ILE A 77 -2.69 45.42 17.19
N SER A 78 -2.70 44.56 18.20
CA SER A 78 -3.10 44.94 19.56
C SER A 78 -2.20 46.04 20.16
N LEU A 79 -0.89 45.98 19.92
CA LEU A 79 0.06 47.03 20.34
C LEU A 79 -0.23 48.36 19.64
N VAL A 80 -0.46 48.35 18.32
CA VAL A 80 -0.79 49.56 17.55
C VAL A 80 -2.12 50.15 18.02
N LEU A 81 -3.15 49.32 18.18
CA LEU A 81 -4.46 49.75 18.67
C LEU A 81 -4.39 50.31 20.09
N THR A 82 -3.60 49.67 20.96
CA THR A 82 -3.40 50.18 22.33
C THR A 82 -2.63 51.49 22.33
N SER A 83 -1.59 51.62 21.51
CA SER A 83 -0.85 52.88 21.35
C SER A 83 -1.78 54.00 20.89
N PHE A 84 -2.69 53.70 19.94
CA PHE A 84 -3.71 54.63 19.49
C PHE A 84 -4.66 55.05 20.63
N LEU A 85 -5.17 54.09 21.40
CA LEU A 85 -6.07 54.35 22.53
C LEU A 85 -5.42 55.15 23.66
N VAL A 86 -4.13 54.94 23.94
CA VAL A 86 -3.39 55.67 24.96
C VAL A 86 -3.09 57.10 24.50
N THR A 87 -2.69 57.27 23.24
CA THR A 87 -2.19 58.55 22.71
C THR A 87 -3.29 59.56 22.40
N TYR A 88 -4.45 59.12 21.90
CA TYR A 88 -5.53 60.05 21.55
C TYR A 88 -6.22 60.62 22.79
N LYS A 89 -6.40 61.94 22.85
CA LYS A 89 -7.06 62.63 23.98
C LYS A 89 -8.59 62.60 23.92
N ILE A 90 -9.18 62.23 22.79
CA ILE A 90 -10.64 62.28 22.58
C ILE A 90 -11.29 61.07 23.26
N ASN A 91 -11.96 61.29 24.39
CA ASN A 91 -12.61 60.23 25.17
C ASN A 91 -13.66 59.46 24.37
N LEU A 92 -14.43 60.13 23.51
CA LEU A 92 -15.49 59.49 22.71
C LEU A 92 -14.96 58.35 21.84
N PHE A 93 -13.81 58.54 21.20
CA PHE A 93 -13.23 57.53 20.32
C PHE A 93 -12.78 56.28 21.09
N LYS A 94 -12.24 56.46 22.30
CA LYS A 94 -11.83 55.33 23.17
C LYS A 94 -13.04 54.48 23.58
N TRP A 95 -14.13 55.14 23.97
CA TRP A 95 -15.38 54.46 24.34
C TRP A 95 -15.98 53.73 23.15
N LEU A 96 -16.07 54.37 21.99
CA LEU A 96 -16.61 53.75 20.78
C LEU A 96 -15.78 52.52 20.38
N PHE A 97 -14.45 52.62 20.39
CA PHE A 97 -13.57 51.51 20.05
C PHE A 97 -13.68 50.35 21.05
N GLY A 98 -13.71 50.64 22.36
CA GLY A 98 -13.92 49.63 23.39
C GLY A 98 -15.26 48.92 23.22
N PHE A 99 -16.33 49.68 22.93
CA PHE A 99 -17.66 49.14 22.68
C PHE A 99 -17.70 48.24 21.44
N ILE A 100 -17.06 48.66 20.33
CA ILE A 100 -16.97 47.84 19.11
C ILE A 100 -16.26 46.53 19.39
N ASN A 101 -15.10 46.54 20.07
CA ASN A 101 -14.37 45.31 20.39
C ASN A 101 -15.14 44.40 21.33
N LEU A 102 -15.78 44.96 22.36
CA LEU A 102 -16.59 44.18 23.28
C LEU A 102 -17.80 43.57 22.58
N SER A 103 -18.44 44.31 21.68
CA SER A 103 -19.56 43.82 20.88
C SER A 103 -19.12 42.71 19.93
N ALA A 104 -17.99 42.88 19.24
CA ALA A 104 -17.43 41.87 18.35
C ALA A 104 -17.02 40.60 19.10
N PHE A 105 -16.39 40.75 20.27
CA PHE A 105 -16.07 39.63 21.16
C PHE A 105 -17.33 38.91 21.65
N SER A 106 -18.34 39.66 22.10
CA SER A 106 -19.60 39.08 22.57
C SER A 106 -20.30 38.32 21.45
N LEU A 107 -20.31 38.87 20.23
CA LEU A 107 -20.84 38.19 19.06
C LEU A 107 -20.06 36.92 18.73
N ALA A 108 -18.73 36.96 18.80
CA ALA A 108 -17.89 35.78 18.63
C ALA A 108 -18.23 34.70 19.69
N VAL A 109 -18.36 35.08 20.96
CA VAL A 109 -18.76 34.14 22.03
C VAL A 109 -20.14 33.54 21.77
N ILE A 110 -21.12 34.35 21.35
CA ILE A 110 -22.46 33.88 20.98
C ILE A 110 -22.37 32.86 19.83
N ILE A 111 -21.57 33.13 18.80
CA ILE A 111 -21.33 32.21 17.69
C ILE A 111 -20.79 30.85 18.18
N TRP A 112 -19.83 30.86 19.10
CA TRP A 112 -19.27 29.62 19.66
C TRP A 112 -20.26 28.86 20.57
N ILE A 113 -21.15 29.56 21.28
CA ILE A 113 -22.20 28.95 22.11
C ILE A 113 -23.33 28.36 21.23
N TYR A 114 -23.65 29.03 20.13
CA TYR A 114 -24.70 28.69 19.17
C TYR A 114 -24.11 28.42 17.78
N PRO A 115 -23.36 27.31 17.61
CA PRO A 115 -22.68 26.97 16.35
C PRO A 115 -23.67 26.79 15.18
N GLN A 116 -24.95 26.56 15.46
CA GLN A 116 -26.02 26.53 14.47
C GLN A 116 -26.13 27.81 13.63
N LEU A 117 -25.69 28.96 14.16
CA LEU A 117 -25.65 30.23 13.41
C LEU A 117 -24.61 30.23 12.29
N LEU A 118 -23.69 29.26 12.29
CA LEU A 118 -22.63 29.11 11.29
C LEU A 118 -23.00 28.17 10.16
N ILE A 119 -24.13 27.47 10.27
CA ILE A 119 -24.58 26.56 9.23
C ILE A 119 -25.01 27.40 8.03
N ILE A 120 -24.20 27.39 6.98
CA ILE A 120 -24.52 28.08 5.73
C ILE A 120 -25.66 27.32 5.04
N THR A 121 -26.87 27.83 5.18
CA THR A 121 -28.05 27.32 4.47
C THR A 121 -27.94 27.70 3.00
N GLY A 122 -27.66 26.75 2.12
CA GLY A 122 -27.54 27.02 0.69
C GLY A 122 -26.64 26.08 -0.10
N VAL A 123 -26.03 25.08 0.54
CA VAL A 123 -25.20 24.11 -0.20
C VAL A 123 -26.09 23.27 -1.11
N ASN A 124 -25.72 23.23 -2.39
CA ASN A 124 -26.39 22.42 -3.41
C ASN A 124 -26.48 20.97 -2.93
N GLN A 125 -27.70 20.45 -2.78
CA GLN A 125 -27.91 19.05 -2.50
C GLN A 125 -27.46 18.25 -3.73
N SER A 126 -26.42 17.44 -3.57
CA SER A 126 -26.06 16.44 -4.56
C SER A 126 -26.67 15.10 -4.18
N LYS A 127 -27.01 14.32 -5.20
CA LYS A 127 -27.60 13.00 -5.05
C LYS A 127 -26.77 11.99 -5.80
N THR A 128 -26.51 10.85 -5.16
CA THR A 128 -25.85 9.69 -5.76
C THR A 128 -26.71 8.47 -5.44
N SER A 129 -27.07 7.69 -6.45
CA SER A 129 -27.88 6.47 -6.28
C SER A 129 -27.13 5.23 -6.75
N TYR A 130 -27.25 4.14 -5.99
CA TYR A 130 -26.71 2.83 -6.35
C TYR A 130 -27.68 1.72 -5.90
N ASN A 131 -28.08 0.87 -6.84
CA ASN A 131 -29.11 -0.16 -6.63
C ASN A 131 -30.38 0.45 -5.99
N ASP A 132 -30.82 -0.10 -4.85
CA ASP A 132 -31.98 0.35 -4.07
C ASP A 132 -31.62 1.45 -3.02
N ILE A 133 -30.42 2.03 -3.09
CA ILE A 133 -29.88 3.00 -2.12
C ILE A 133 -29.71 4.37 -2.78
N GLU A 134 -30.24 5.42 -2.16
CA GLU A 134 -30.07 6.82 -2.59
C GLU A 134 -29.38 7.61 -1.47
N PHE A 135 -28.21 8.18 -1.76
CA PHE A 135 -27.52 9.13 -0.88
C PHE A 135 -27.79 10.56 -1.32
N THR A 136 -28.27 11.39 -0.39
CA THR A 136 -28.39 12.83 -0.57
C THR A 136 -27.44 13.53 0.38
N PHE A 137 -26.59 14.40 -0.15
CA PHE A 137 -25.61 15.14 0.62
C PHE A 137 -26.12 16.55 0.95
N GLY A 138 -25.95 16.99 2.20
CA GLY A 138 -26.43 18.30 2.61
C GLY A 138 -25.87 18.79 3.93
N SER A 139 -26.28 19.99 4.33
CA SER A 139 -25.88 20.61 5.59
C SER A 139 -26.48 19.89 6.80
N TYR A 140 -25.96 20.20 8.00
CA TYR A 140 -26.49 19.72 9.27
C TYR A 140 -28.04 19.84 9.35
N PRO A 141 -28.78 18.74 9.58
CA PRO A 141 -30.23 18.75 9.59
C PRO A 141 -30.76 19.11 10.98
N GLY A 142 -31.20 20.36 11.15
CA GLY A 142 -32.00 20.74 12.32
C GLY A 142 -33.34 20.00 12.39
N ARG A 143 -34.07 20.19 13.50
CA ARG A 143 -35.35 19.52 13.79
C ARG A 143 -36.33 19.51 12.60
N GLU A 144 -36.60 20.67 12.01
CA GLU A 144 -37.54 20.82 10.90
C GLU A 144 -37.10 20.01 9.67
N LYS A 145 -35.79 20.02 9.37
CA LYS A 145 -35.22 19.26 8.26
C LYS A 145 -35.33 17.76 8.50
N LEU A 146 -35.09 17.28 9.74
CA LEU A 146 -35.29 15.87 10.09
C LEU A 146 -36.75 15.43 9.87
N TYR A 147 -37.73 16.23 10.30
CA TYR A 147 -39.15 15.95 10.02
C TYR A 147 -39.44 15.91 8.51
N GLN A 148 -38.87 16.83 7.74
CA GLN A 148 -39.00 16.82 6.28
C GLN A 148 -38.39 15.57 5.66
N LEU A 149 -37.18 15.17 6.07
CA LEU A 149 -36.50 13.97 5.59
C LEU A 149 -37.33 12.71 5.91
N LYS A 150 -37.86 12.60 7.13
CA LYS A 150 -38.74 11.47 7.50
C LYS A 150 -40.00 11.43 6.62
N LYS A 151 -40.65 12.57 6.40
CA LYS A 151 -41.83 12.69 5.51
C LYS A 151 -41.51 12.35 4.06
N GLN A 152 -40.28 12.62 3.60
CA GLN A 152 -39.79 12.28 2.25
C GLN A 152 -39.38 10.81 2.10
N GLY A 153 -39.48 10.01 3.16
CA GLY A 153 -39.16 8.59 3.14
C GLY A 153 -37.66 8.29 3.28
N TYR A 154 -36.88 9.18 3.90
CA TYR A 154 -35.52 8.84 4.30
C TYR A 154 -35.53 7.81 5.43
N THR A 155 -34.73 6.76 5.24
CA THR A 155 -34.57 5.66 6.18
C THR A 155 -33.74 6.12 7.38
N SER A 156 -32.59 6.73 7.09
CA SER A 156 -31.60 7.11 8.10
C SER A 156 -30.86 8.39 7.71
N VAL A 157 -30.28 9.05 8.70
CA VAL A 157 -29.34 10.17 8.57
C VAL A 157 -27.96 9.66 8.92
N ILE A 158 -26.96 9.96 8.09
CA ILE A 158 -25.56 9.60 8.31
C ILE A 158 -24.82 10.88 8.69
N THR A 159 -24.29 10.90 9.92
CA THR A 159 -23.48 12.01 10.42
C THR A 159 -21.99 11.66 10.32
N LEU A 160 -21.23 12.54 9.66
CA LEU A 160 -19.78 12.40 9.51
C LEU A 160 -19.00 13.16 10.60
N MET A 161 -19.72 13.75 11.56
CA MET A 161 -19.13 14.47 12.69
C MET A 161 -18.37 13.51 13.62
N HIS A 162 -17.27 13.99 14.20
CA HIS A 162 -16.45 13.22 15.13
C HIS A 162 -16.49 13.90 16.50
N PRO A 163 -16.85 13.18 17.58
CA PRO A 163 -17.05 13.79 18.90
C PRO A 163 -15.80 14.55 19.40
N GLU A 164 -14.61 14.08 19.03
CA GLU A 164 -13.32 14.64 19.47
C GLU A 164 -12.71 15.69 18.53
N ASN A 165 -13.21 15.87 17.30
CA ASN A 165 -12.55 16.78 16.34
C ASN A 165 -12.73 18.25 16.71
N TYR A 166 -13.92 18.62 17.17
CA TYR A 166 -14.23 19.99 17.60
C TYR A 166 -15.14 19.98 18.83
N PRO A 167 -14.91 20.86 19.83
CA PRO A 167 -15.72 20.91 21.04
C PRO A 167 -17.22 21.07 20.79
N PHE A 168 -17.60 21.77 19.71
CA PHE A 168 -19.01 21.98 19.36
C PHE A 168 -19.66 20.78 18.67
N GLU A 169 -18.90 19.90 18.00
CA GLU A 169 -19.45 18.71 17.33
C GLU A 169 -20.04 17.72 18.32
N SER A 170 -19.44 17.53 19.48
CA SER A 170 -20.00 16.70 20.55
C SER A 170 -21.40 17.15 20.97
N LYS A 171 -21.60 18.47 21.15
CA LYS A 171 -22.92 19.03 21.51
C LYS A 171 -23.92 18.82 20.37
N LEU A 172 -23.53 19.14 19.13
CA LEU A 172 -24.40 18.97 17.96
C LEU A 172 -24.78 17.50 17.74
N LEU A 173 -23.85 16.56 17.88
CA LEU A 173 -24.13 15.12 17.80
C LEU A 173 -25.14 14.67 18.87
N SER A 174 -24.99 15.16 20.10
CA SER A 174 -25.94 14.82 21.17
C SER A 174 -27.35 15.36 20.91
N GLU A 175 -27.44 16.57 20.35
CA GLU A 175 -28.70 17.19 19.95
C GLU A 175 -29.33 16.43 18.77
N GLU A 176 -28.54 16.14 17.73
CA GLU A 176 -28.96 15.38 16.56
C GLU A 176 -29.50 14.00 16.94
N LEU A 177 -28.82 13.30 17.86
CA LEU A 177 -29.26 12.00 18.36
C LEU A 177 -30.63 12.09 19.04
N ASN A 178 -30.84 13.11 19.87
CA ASN A 178 -32.11 13.33 20.56
C ASN A 178 -33.23 13.70 19.58
N LEU A 179 -32.95 14.59 18.63
CA LEU A 179 -33.90 15.00 17.60
C LEU A 179 -34.25 13.85 16.65
N SER A 180 -33.28 13.02 16.28
CA SER A 180 -33.50 11.85 15.41
C SER A 180 -34.42 10.83 16.08
N LYS A 181 -34.22 10.59 17.39
CA LYS A 181 -35.13 9.76 18.20
C LYS A 181 -36.53 10.35 18.31
N GLU A 182 -36.64 11.66 18.55
CA GLU A 182 -37.94 12.36 18.61
C GLU A 182 -38.72 12.23 17.30
N VAL A 183 -38.05 12.43 16.16
CA VAL A 183 -38.65 12.36 14.81
C VAL A 183 -38.89 10.91 14.35
N GLY A 184 -38.20 9.94 14.95
CA GLY A 184 -38.26 8.54 14.56
C GLY A 184 -37.49 8.25 13.26
N ILE A 185 -36.37 8.94 13.03
CA ILE A 185 -35.41 8.64 11.95
C ILE A 185 -34.12 8.09 12.58
N GLU A 186 -33.53 7.07 11.98
CA GLU A 186 -32.31 6.47 12.52
C GLU A 186 -31.11 7.40 12.27
N LEU A 187 -30.24 7.57 13.27
CA LEU A 187 -28.97 8.27 13.12
C LEU A 187 -27.83 7.26 13.11
N ILE A 188 -27.09 7.22 12.00
CA ILE A 188 -25.90 6.39 11.82
C ILE A 188 -24.68 7.31 11.95
N SER A 189 -23.82 7.04 12.93
CA SER A 189 -22.58 7.80 13.11
C SER A 189 -21.43 7.11 12.38
N VAL A 190 -20.87 7.79 11.39
CA VAL A 190 -19.69 7.36 10.64
C VAL A 190 -18.63 8.45 10.76
N PRO A 191 -18.02 8.60 11.94
CA PRO A 191 -17.13 9.72 12.20
C PRO A 191 -15.91 9.66 11.27
N LEU A 192 -15.65 10.75 10.56
CA LEU A 192 -14.50 10.85 9.64
C LEU A 192 -13.47 11.83 10.19
N ILE A 193 -12.19 11.45 10.17
CA ILE A 193 -11.06 12.32 10.48
C ILE A 193 -10.37 12.69 9.17
N PRO A 194 -10.42 13.97 8.74
CA PRO A 194 -9.75 14.39 7.50
C PRO A 194 -8.24 14.12 7.56
N GLY A 195 -7.71 13.41 6.57
CA GLY A 195 -6.28 13.07 6.47
C GLY A 195 -5.88 11.71 7.08
N TYR A 196 -6.85 10.92 7.54
CA TYR A 196 -6.66 9.52 7.95
C TYR A 196 -7.45 8.61 6.99
N ASP A 197 -6.91 8.37 5.79
CA ASP A 197 -7.59 7.62 4.71
C ASP A 197 -7.71 6.10 4.99
N ASN A 198 -7.25 5.62 6.14
CA ASN A 198 -7.16 4.19 6.47
C ASN A 198 -7.93 3.79 7.74
N ASP A 199 -9.00 4.51 8.10
CA ASP A 199 -9.85 4.03 9.19
C ASP A 199 -10.66 2.80 8.73
N LYS A 200 -10.12 1.61 9.04
CA LYS A 200 -10.76 0.31 8.77
C LYS A 200 -12.17 0.21 9.35
N ASN A 201 -12.49 0.96 10.40
CA ASN A 201 -13.84 0.96 10.98
C ASN A 201 -14.83 1.74 10.12
N MET A 202 -14.37 2.81 9.47
CA MET A 202 -15.20 3.58 8.55
C MET A 202 -15.58 2.75 7.32
N LEU A 203 -14.62 2.08 6.69
CA LEU A 203 -14.89 1.20 5.54
C LEU A 203 -15.89 0.09 5.91
N LYS A 204 -15.72 -0.54 7.08
CA LYS A 204 -16.68 -1.54 7.59
C LYS A 204 -18.09 -0.98 7.79
N ASN A 205 -18.22 0.26 8.27
CA ASN A 205 -19.53 0.89 8.48
C ASN A 205 -20.19 1.25 7.15
N VAL A 206 -19.41 1.73 6.18
CA VAL A 206 -19.89 1.98 4.81
C VAL A 206 -20.31 0.68 4.14
N ASP A 207 -19.50 -0.37 4.22
CA ASP A 207 -19.85 -1.70 3.72
C ASP A 207 -21.13 -2.25 4.37
N ALA A 208 -21.27 -2.09 5.69
CA ALA A 208 -22.48 -2.52 6.38
C ALA A 208 -23.74 -1.79 5.90
N ILE A 209 -23.63 -0.51 5.53
CA ILE A 209 -24.73 0.25 4.90
C ILE A 209 -25.06 -0.31 3.52
N PHE A 210 -24.05 -0.69 2.72
CA PHE A 210 -24.29 -1.30 1.41
C PHE A 210 -24.83 -2.74 1.47
N GLU A 211 -24.38 -3.56 2.42
CA GLU A 211 -24.80 -4.95 2.55
C GLU A 211 -26.23 -5.08 3.09
N LYS A 212 -26.61 -4.22 4.03
CA LYS A 212 -27.88 -4.32 4.76
C LYS A 212 -28.91 -3.29 4.31
N GLY A 213 -28.46 -2.19 3.70
CA GLY A 213 -29.27 -1.00 3.47
C GLY A 213 -30.16 -1.07 2.24
N LYS A 214 -31.37 -0.53 2.39
CA LYS A 214 -32.27 -0.14 1.29
C LYS A 214 -32.91 1.20 1.65
N GLY A 215 -33.19 2.03 0.65
CA GLY A 215 -33.87 3.30 0.82
C GLY A 215 -32.97 4.52 0.78
N LYS A 216 -33.42 5.64 1.35
CA LYS A 216 -32.78 6.95 1.18
C LYS A 216 -32.01 7.36 2.44
N TYR A 217 -30.76 7.77 2.25
CA TYR A 217 -29.85 8.19 3.29
C TYR A 217 -29.48 9.66 3.10
N TYR A 218 -29.58 10.45 4.17
CA TYR A 218 -29.13 11.84 4.16
C TYR A 218 -27.77 11.94 4.85
N VAL A 219 -26.73 12.23 4.08
CA VAL A 219 -25.36 12.31 4.57
C VAL A 219 -25.00 13.78 4.80
N HIS A 220 -24.46 14.08 5.97
CA HIS A 220 -24.03 15.44 6.27
C HIS A 220 -22.76 15.50 7.13
N GLU A 221 -22.18 16.69 7.08
CA GLU A 221 -21.15 17.18 7.98
C GLU A 221 -21.59 18.57 8.46
N PHE A 222 -21.03 19.05 9.57
CA PHE A 222 -21.17 20.44 10.01
C PHE A 222 -21.01 21.47 8.87
N ASN A 223 -19.93 21.38 8.08
CA ASN A 223 -19.59 22.35 7.02
C ASN A 223 -19.67 21.81 5.57
N ASN A 224 -20.29 20.64 5.37
CA ASN A 224 -20.70 20.06 4.07
C ASN A 224 -19.71 20.07 2.87
N GLU A 225 -18.41 20.24 3.09
CA GLU A 225 -17.42 20.32 1.99
C GLU A 225 -16.32 19.26 2.09
N GLY A 226 -15.74 19.03 3.27
CA GLY A 226 -14.56 18.18 3.41
C GLY A 226 -14.90 16.69 3.48
N ARG A 227 -15.48 16.28 4.61
CA ARG A 227 -15.79 14.86 4.91
C ARG A 227 -16.90 14.34 4.01
N VAL A 228 -17.83 15.20 3.62
CA VAL A 228 -18.89 14.85 2.67
C VAL A 228 -18.35 14.51 1.29
N ASN A 229 -17.37 15.27 0.77
CA ASN A 229 -16.74 14.94 -0.51
C ASN A 229 -15.93 13.65 -0.41
N LEU A 230 -15.17 13.47 0.68
CA LEU A 230 -14.45 12.22 0.93
C LEU A 230 -15.39 11.01 0.99
N PHE A 231 -16.49 11.11 1.74
CA PHE A 231 -17.49 10.05 1.81
C PHE A 231 -18.15 9.81 0.45
N ARG A 232 -18.44 10.87 -0.32
CA ARG A 232 -18.96 10.74 -1.68
C ARG A 232 -17.97 10.03 -2.58
N ASP A 233 -16.69 10.38 -2.52
CA ASP A 233 -15.64 9.74 -3.31
C ASP A 233 -15.49 8.27 -2.95
N LEU A 234 -15.62 7.91 -1.66
CA LEU A 234 -15.63 6.52 -1.18
C LEU A 234 -16.86 5.75 -1.64
N VAL A 235 -18.04 6.37 -1.55
CA VAL A 235 -19.28 5.80 -2.09
C VAL A 235 -19.15 5.62 -3.60
N ASP A 236 -18.67 6.62 -4.32
CA ASP A 236 -18.47 6.56 -5.76
C ASP A 236 -17.37 5.57 -6.15
N SER A 237 -16.31 5.40 -5.35
CA SER A 237 -15.25 4.44 -5.59
C SER A 237 -15.72 3.02 -5.31
N ASP A 238 -16.44 2.78 -4.22
CA ASP A 238 -17.02 1.47 -3.89
C ASP A 238 -18.13 1.11 -4.87
N ILE A 239 -18.95 2.08 -5.29
CA ILE A 239 -19.92 1.90 -6.37
C ILE A 239 -19.17 1.58 -7.65
N LYS A 240 -18.13 2.34 -8.01
CA LYS A 240 -17.33 2.03 -9.20
C LYS A 240 -16.69 0.67 -9.06
N GLU A 241 -16.11 0.30 -7.93
CA GLU A 241 -15.45 -0.98 -7.72
C GLU A 241 -16.48 -2.13 -7.76
N LYS A 242 -17.63 -2.03 -7.09
CA LYS A 242 -18.70 -3.05 -7.10
C LYS A 242 -19.42 -3.13 -8.46
N VAL A 243 -19.71 -2.01 -9.14
CA VAL A 243 -20.21 -1.96 -10.52
C VAL A 243 -19.17 -2.49 -11.51
N THR A 244 -17.89 -2.24 -11.25
CA THR A 244 -16.77 -2.74 -12.07
C THR A 244 -16.51 -4.21 -11.80
N VAL A 245 -16.79 -4.73 -10.61
CA VAL A 245 -16.71 -6.17 -10.28
C VAL A 245 -17.89 -6.93 -10.91
N GLU A 246 -19.06 -6.31 -11.07
CA GLU A 246 -20.18 -6.90 -11.81
C GLU A 246 -20.11 -6.71 -13.35
N LYS A 247 -19.37 -5.71 -13.87
CA LYS A 247 -19.27 -5.44 -15.33
C LYS A 247 -17.90 -5.68 -15.97
N ASN A 248 -16.80 -5.72 -15.23
CA ASN A 248 -15.50 -6.05 -15.81
C ASN A 248 -15.12 -7.49 -15.50
N ASN A 249 -14.84 -8.22 -16.57
CA ASN A 249 -13.88 -9.32 -16.56
C ASN A 249 -12.66 -8.90 -15.73
N LEU A 250 -12.60 -9.31 -14.46
CA LEU A 250 -11.38 -9.20 -13.65
C LEU A 250 -10.25 -9.78 -14.50
N LYS A 251 -9.23 -8.97 -14.82
CA LYS A 251 -8.10 -9.44 -15.62
C LYS A 251 -7.36 -10.51 -14.82
N ARG A 252 -7.63 -11.78 -15.11
CA ARG A 252 -6.93 -12.88 -14.46
C ARG A 252 -5.57 -13.05 -15.11
N LEU A 253 -4.63 -13.62 -14.36
CA LEU A 253 -3.36 -14.11 -14.93
C LEU A 253 -3.55 -15.14 -16.04
N SER A 254 -4.72 -15.80 -16.11
CA SER A 254 -5.09 -16.67 -17.23
C SER A 254 -5.41 -15.93 -18.53
N ASP A 255 -5.76 -14.64 -18.43
CA ASP A 255 -6.31 -13.87 -19.54
C ASP A 255 -5.20 -13.14 -20.32
N THR A 256 -4.00 -13.08 -19.74
CA THR A 256 -2.79 -12.57 -20.39
C THR A 256 -1.73 -13.66 -20.49
N LYS A 257 -0.98 -13.67 -21.59
CA LYS A 257 0.19 -14.55 -21.77
C LYS A 257 1.50 -13.85 -21.46
N PHE A 258 1.50 -12.53 -21.30
CA PHE A 258 2.71 -11.71 -21.19
C PHE A 258 2.54 -10.59 -20.18
N PHE A 259 3.60 -10.34 -19.43
CA PHE A 259 3.90 -9.05 -18.83
C PHE A 259 4.89 -8.30 -19.74
N GLU A 260 5.11 -7.02 -19.46
CA GLU A 260 6.01 -6.14 -20.20
C GLU A 260 7.41 -6.75 -20.34
N LYS A 261 7.88 -7.42 -19.28
CA LYS A 261 9.22 -8.03 -19.22
C LYS A 261 9.30 -9.47 -19.72
N GLY A 262 8.20 -10.08 -20.16
CA GLY A 262 8.23 -11.45 -20.71
C GLY A 262 6.98 -12.29 -20.47
N GLU A 263 7.08 -13.55 -20.88
CA GLU A 263 5.98 -14.52 -20.88
C GLU A 263 5.60 -14.99 -19.47
N ILE A 264 4.29 -15.16 -19.24
CA ILE A 264 3.71 -15.80 -18.06
C ILE A 264 3.52 -17.28 -18.35
N LYS A 265 4.13 -18.15 -17.53
CA LYS A 265 4.03 -19.60 -17.65
C LYS A 265 3.11 -20.14 -16.57
N LYS A 266 1.99 -20.76 -16.95
CA LYS A 266 1.17 -21.55 -16.02
C LYS A 266 1.91 -22.84 -15.66
N LEU A 267 2.23 -23.04 -14.38
CA LEU A 267 2.90 -24.24 -13.90
C LEU A 267 1.91 -25.33 -13.45
N ASP A 268 0.79 -24.91 -12.89
CA ASP A 268 -0.29 -25.76 -12.37
C ASP A 268 -1.58 -24.93 -12.31
N ASP A 269 -2.69 -25.54 -11.92
CA ASP A 269 -3.92 -24.80 -11.72
C ASP A 269 -3.80 -23.81 -10.54
N GLY A 270 -3.98 -22.52 -10.84
CA GLY A 270 -3.77 -21.43 -9.89
C GLY A 270 -2.31 -21.14 -9.53
N ILE A 271 -1.32 -21.66 -10.27
CA ILE A 271 0.11 -21.38 -10.01
C ILE A 271 0.77 -20.85 -11.28
N TYR A 272 1.26 -19.62 -11.21
CA TYR A 272 1.80 -18.88 -12.34
C TYR A 272 3.26 -18.48 -12.08
N PHE A 273 4.10 -18.64 -13.09
CA PHE A 273 5.50 -18.21 -13.08
C PHE A 273 5.66 -17.05 -14.06
N THR A 274 6.02 -15.86 -13.57
CA THR A 274 6.00 -14.61 -14.32
C THR A 274 7.39 -13.95 -14.30
N PRO A 275 7.70 -13.05 -15.25
CA PRO A 275 8.79 -12.11 -15.01
C PRO A 275 8.40 -11.16 -13.88
N TYR A 276 9.38 -10.43 -13.35
CA TYR A 276 9.15 -9.41 -12.33
C TYR A 276 8.16 -8.33 -12.83
N PRO A 277 6.99 -8.18 -12.20
CA PRO A 277 5.95 -7.28 -12.67
C PRO A 277 6.33 -5.80 -12.45
N ASN A 278 5.77 -4.91 -13.26
CA ASN A 278 5.73 -3.48 -12.92
C ASN A 278 4.57 -3.19 -11.94
N GLU A 279 4.52 -1.98 -11.38
CA GLU A 279 3.50 -1.59 -10.39
C GLU A 279 2.06 -1.76 -10.90
N LYS A 280 1.81 -1.42 -12.17
CA LYS A 280 0.50 -1.59 -12.80
C LYS A 280 0.13 -3.06 -12.91
N GLU A 281 1.07 -3.93 -13.27
CA GLU A 281 0.84 -5.37 -13.37
C GLU A 281 0.58 -6.02 -12.00
N VAL A 282 1.26 -5.54 -10.94
CA VAL A 282 0.96 -5.95 -9.56
C VAL A 282 -0.50 -5.61 -9.22
N MET A 283 -0.94 -4.38 -9.50
CA MET A 283 -2.32 -3.98 -9.20
C MET A 283 -3.35 -4.74 -10.05
N ASP A 284 -3.17 -4.77 -11.38
CA ASP A 284 -4.13 -5.34 -12.32
C ASP A 284 -4.26 -6.87 -12.20
N PHE A 285 -3.15 -7.59 -12.01
CA PHE A 285 -3.10 -9.06 -12.13
C PHE A 285 -2.80 -9.81 -10.84
N ILE A 286 -2.33 -9.13 -9.80
CA ILE A 286 -1.99 -9.77 -8.51
C ILE A 286 -2.98 -9.33 -7.42
N VAL A 287 -3.10 -8.03 -7.18
CA VAL A 287 -3.95 -7.49 -6.12
C VAL A 287 -5.43 -7.63 -6.48
N THR A 288 -5.86 -7.04 -7.61
CA THR A 288 -7.28 -7.00 -8.02
C THR A 288 -7.90 -8.39 -8.16
N PRO A 289 -7.23 -9.40 -8.76
CA PRO A 289 -7.81 -10.74 -8.87
C PRO A 289 -7.75 -11.56 -7.56
N GLY A 290 -7.14 -11.03 -6.50
CA GLY A 290 -7.08 -11.68 -5.19
C GLY A 290 -6.09 -12.84 -5.09
N VAL A 291 -4.87 -12.69 -5.63
CA VAL A 291 -3.78 -13.66 -5.42
C VAL A 291 -3.53 -13.86 -3.93
N LYS A 292 -3.36 -15.12 -3.51
CA LYS A 292 -3.24 -15.49 -2.09
C LYS A 292 -1.80 -15.50 -1.58
N SER A 293 -0.81 -15.60 -2.45
CA SER A 293 0.60 -15.54 -2.08
C SER A 293 1.46 -15.18 -3.29
N VAL A 294 2.52 -14.41 -3.03
CA VAL A 294 3.52 -14.04 -4.03
C VAL A 294 4.89 -14.53 -3.56
N VAL A 295 5.62 -15.20 -4.44
CA VAL A 295 6.97 -15.72 -4.18
C VAL A 295 7.97 -15.09 -5.14
N CYS A 296 8.90 -14.32 -4.62
CA CYS A 296 9.96 -13.71 -5.40
C CYS A 296 11.24 -14.56 -5.34
N LEU A 297 11.72 -15.03 -6.49
CA LEU A 297 13.00 -15.74 -6.61
C LEU A 297 14.10 -14.73 -6.92
N VAL A 298 14.96 -14.47 -5.94
CA VAL A 298 16.01 -13.45 -5.98
C VAL A 298 17.39 -14.12 -6.02
N ASN A 299 18.32 -13.51 -6.75
CA ASN A 299 19.72 -13.93 -6.77
C ASN A 299 20.52 -13.04 -5.82
N GLU A 300 21.17 -13.63 -4.82
CA GLU A 300 21.88 -12.89 -3.74
C GLU A 300 22.94 -11.91 -4.25
N LYS A 301 23.48 -12.14 -5.45
CA LYS A 301 24.55 -11.32 -6.04
C LYS A 301 24.03 -10.16 -6.88
N ASN A 302 22.72 -10.03 -7.07
CA ASN A 302 22.13 -9.00 -7.94
C ASN A 302 21.64 -7.79 -7.10
N PRO A 303 22.28 -6.61 -7.20
CA PRO A 303 21.95 -5.42 -6.39
C PRO A 303 20.66 -4.68 -6.81
N VAL A 304 19.86 -5.21 -7.76
CA VAL A 304 18.66 -4.56 -8.33
C VAL A 304 17.44 -4.55 -7.36
N ASP A 305 17.63 -5.01 -6.14
CA ASP A 305 16.60 -5.24 -5.11
C ASP A 305 15.97 -3.98 -4.47
N SER A 306 16.38 -2.77 -4.86
CA SER A 306 15.70 -1.54 -4.40
C SER A 306 14.23 -1.47 -4.85
N SER A 307 13.88 -2.16 -5.93
CA SER A 307 12.51 -2.28 -6.44
C SER A 307 11.61 -3.19 -5.58
N LEU A 308 12.18 -4.13 -4.81
CA LEU A 308 11.42 -5.07 -3.96
C LEU A 308 10.74 -4.38 -2.78
N LEU A 309 11.31 -3.26 -2.29
CA LEU A 309 10.75 -2.52 -1.17
C LEU A 309 9.39 -1.91 -1.49
N ASN A 310 9.13 -1.55 -2.75
CA ASN A 310 7.86 -0.95 -3.16
C ASN A 310 6.78 -2.01 -3.37
N GLU A 311 7.09 -3.12 -4.04
CA GLU A 311 6.15 -4.23 -4.21
C GLU A 311 5.73 -4.82 -2.87
N LYS A 312 6.68 -5.03 -1.96
CA LYS A 312 6.39 -5.52 -0.61
C LYS A 312 5.38 -4.62 0.11
N LYS A 313 5.55 -3.30 0.05
CA LYS A 313 4.61 -2.34 0.66
C LYS A 313 3.19 -2.47 0.08
N ILE A 314 3.07 -2.60 -1.24
CA ILE A 314 1.78 -2.75 -1.92
C ILE A 314 1.10 -4.06 -1.50
N LEU A 315 1.84 -5.17 -1.49
CA LEU A 315 1.29 -6.49 -1.11
C LEU A 315 0.95 -6.56 0.38
N ASP A 316 1.79 -6.00 1.26
CA ASP A 316 1.54 -5.92 2.71
C ASP A 316 0.27 -5.10 2.99
N ALA A 317 0.07 -3.97 2.28
CA ALA A 317 -1.13 -3.14 2.41
C ALA A 317 -2.42 -3.91 2.03
N ASN A 318 -2.31 -4.89 1.13
CA ASN A 318 -3.42 -5.74 0.69
C ASN A 318 -3.48 -7.10 1.39
N SER A 319 -2.69 -7.31 2.46
CA SER A 319 -2.62 -8.58 3.20
C SER A 319 -2.27 -9.81 2.33
N ILE A 320 -1.48 -9.61 1.28
CA ILE A 320 -0.97 -10.68 0.42
C ILE A 320 0.44 -11.06 0.89
N PRO A 321 0.68 -12.28 1.40
CA PRO A 321 2.00 -12.73 1.80
C PRO A 321 3.03 -12.62 0.66
N PHE A 322 4.09 -11.84 0.89
CA PHE A 322 5.22 -11.69 0.00
C PHE A 322 6.44 -12.45 0.54
N ILE A 323 6.82 -13.54 -0.13
CA ILE A 323 7.85 -14.48 0.32
C ILE A 323 9.06 -14.38 -0.60
N ILE A 324 10.21 -14.00 -0.05
CA ILE A 324 11.46 -13.92 -0.79
C ILE A 324 12.22 -15.24 -0.62
N LYS A 325 12.65 -15.85 -1.73
CA LYS A 325 13.56 -17.01 -1.77
C LYS A 325 14.84 -16.61 -2.48
N THR A 326 15.95 -16.64 -1.76
CA THR A 326 17.27 -16.28 -2.28
C THR A 326 18.01 -17.52 -2.78
N PHE A 327 18.73 -17.36 -3.89
CA PHE A 327 19.55 -18.41 -4.48
C PHE A 327 20.87 -17.85 -4.98
N THR A 328 21.87 -18.73 -5.09
CA THR A 328 23.13 -18.46 -5.77
C THR A 328 23.19 -19.23 -7.09
N ASP A 329 23.56 -18.57 -8.19
CA ASP A 329 23.78 -19.26 -9.47
C ASP A 329 24.99 -20.21 -9.41
N GLN A 330 26.00 -19.84 -8.63
CA GLN A 330 27.26 -20.57 -8.48
C GLN A 330 27.76 -20.44 -7.03
N PRO A 331 27.90 -21.56 -6.30
CA PRO A 331 27.48 -22.91 -6.71
C PRO A 331 25.95 -23.03 -6.86
N TYR A 332 25.49 -23.74 -7.89
CA TYR A 332 24.09 -24.10 -8.07
C TYR A 332 23.71 -25.21 -7.08
N ASP A 333 22.62 -25.00 -6.34
CA ASP A 333 22.08 -26.00 -5.41
C ASP A 333 20.70 -26.52 -5.87
N PRO A 334 20.66 -27.68 -6.55
CA PRO A 334 19.42 -28.31 -6.96
C PRO A 334 18.50 -28.69 -5.80
N SER A 335 19.04 -28.90 -4.58
CA SER A 335 18.24 -29.29 -3.42
C SER A 335 17.42 -28.11 -2.91
N SER A 336 18.05 -26.96 -2.69
CA SER A 336 17.36 -25.72 -2.27
C SER A 336 16.29 -25.27 -3.27
N VAL A 337 16.58 -25.40 -4.58
CA VAL A 337 15.61 -25.08 -5.64
C VAL A 337 14.41 -26.04 -5.60
N PHE A 338 14.67 -27.34 -5.42
CA PHE A 338 13.60 -28.34 -5.30
C PHE A 338 12.75 -28.14 -4.05
N GLU A 339 13.36 -27.91 -2.89
CA GLU A 339 12.65 -27.61 -1.64
C GLU A 339 11.78 -26.37 -1.76
N SER A 340 12.27 -25.33 -2.43
CA SER A 340 11.47 -24.14 -2.72
C SER A 340 10.29 -24.44 -3.65
N SER A 341 10.47 -25.33 -4.63
CA SER A 341 9.36 -25.77 -5.49
C SER A 341 8.30 -26.57 -4.73
N LEU A 342 8.70 -27.39 -3.76
CA LEU A 342 7.77 -28.11 -2.87
C LEU A 342 7.03 -27.16 -1.93
N PHE A 343 7.75 -26.18 -1.37
CA PHE A 343 7.17 -25.14 -0.52
C PHE A 343 6.05 -24.39 -1.25
N VAL A 344 6.31 -23.95 -2.49
CA VAL A 344 5.33 -23.23 -3.32
C VAL A 344 4.08 -24.06 -3.60
N ARG A 345 4.22 -25.38 -3.79
CA ARG A 345 3.07 -26.29 -3.99
C ARG A 345 2.13 -26.32 -2.78
N GLY A 346 2.64 -26.09 -1.58
CA GLY A 346 1.88 -26.09 -0.33
C GLY A 346 1.20 -24.76 0.02
N LEU A 347 1.43 -23.70 -0.77
CA LEU A 347 0.85 -22.38 -0.51
C LEU A 347 -0.63 -22.29 -0.94
N PRO A 348 -1.43 -21.42 -0.30
CA PRO A 348 -2.81 -21.18 -0.69
C PRO A 348 -2.87 -20.57 -2.10
N ARG A 349 -3.79 -21.06 -2.94
CA ARG A 349 -3.93 -20.65 -4.34
C ARG A 349 -4.97 -19.53 -4.50
N PRO A 350 -4.82 -18.60 -5.47
CA PRO A 350 -3.77 -18.58 -6.50
C PRO A 350 -2.40 -18.11 -5.98
N VAL A 351 -1.31 -18.65 -6.54
CA VAL A 351 0.09 -18.29 -6.23
C VAL A 351 0.77 -17.72 -7.47
N VAL A 352 1.47 -16.60 -7.28
CA VAL A 352 2.34 -16.00 -8.30
C VAL A 352 3.79 -16.18 -7.86
N ILE A 353 4.61 -16.69 -8.77
CA ILE A 353 6.06 -16.82 -8.59
C ILE A 353 6.68 -15.91 -9.62
N HIS A 354 7.54 -14.99 -9.20
CA HIS A 354 8.20 -14.09 -10.15
C HIS A 354 9.70 -13.98 -9.90
N THR A 355 10.41 -13.61 -10.95
CA THR A 355 11.87 -13.51 -10.97
C THR A 355 12.30 -12.41 -11.95
N PHE A 356 13.45 -11.80 -11.71
CA PHE A 356 13.99 -10.76 -12.58
C PHE A 356 14.51 -11.30 -13.91
N ASP A 357 14.98 -12.55 -13.95
CA ASP A 357 15.47 -13.19 -15.18
C ASP A 357 14.83 -14.57 -15.38
N LEU A 358 13.87 -14.63 -16.31
CA LEU A 358 13.18 -15.86 -16.71
C LEU A 358 14.11 -16.90 -17.34
N ASN A 359 15.27 -16.48 -17.86
CA ASN A 359 16.25 -17.34 -18.53
C ASN A 359 17.43 -17.71 -17.63
N SER A 360 17.36 -17.37 -16.34
CA SER A 360 18.39 -17.75 -15.38
C SER A 360 18.39 -19.25 -15.10
N VAL A 361 19.53 -19.75 -14.65
CA VAL A 361 19.71 -21.14 -14.19
C VAL A 361 18.70 -21.48 -13.10
N ILE A 362 18.46 -20.56 -12.17
CA ILE A 362 17.49 -20.73 -11.09
C ILE A 362 16.07 -20.86 -11.62
N SER A 363 15.65 -20.00 -12.55
CA SER A 363 14.31 -20.02 -13.14
C SER A 363 14.04 -21.33 -13.88
N GLU A 364 14.97 -21.77 -14.72
CA GLU A 364 14.83 -23.05 -15.43
C GLU A 364 14.82 -24.23 -14.45
N GLY A 365 15.75 -24.23 -13.48
CA GLY A 365 15.86 -25.27 -12.47
C GLY A 365 14.61 -25.38 -11.59
N PHE A 366 14.00 -24.24 -11.22
CA PHE A 366 12.76 -24.19 -10.45
C PHE A 366 11.60 -24.78 -11.25
N ILE A 367 11.41 -24.37 -12.51
CA ILE A 367 10.34 -24.88 -13.38
C ILE A 367 10.48 -26.39 -13.57
N LEU A 368 11.69 -26.88 -13.85
CA LEU A 368 11.96 -28.31 -14.01
C LEU A 368 11.69 -29.08 -12.72
N SER A 369 12.14 -28.56 -11.58
CA SER A 369 11.97 -29.21 -10.28
C SER A 369 10.50 -29.25 -9.86
N TYR A 370 9.78 -28.15 -10.11
CA TYR A 370 8.34 -28.06 -9.90
C TYR A 370 7.63 -29.14 -10.73
N LYS A 371 7.82 -29.15 -12.06
CA LYS A 371 7.10 -30.07 -12.96
C LYS A 371 7.40 -31.54 -12.70
N ASN A 372 8.66 -31.89 -12.46
CA ASN A 372 9.10 -33.28 -12.33
C ASN A 372 9.07 -33.80 -10.90
N GLN A 373 8.84 -32.92 -9.91
CA GLN A 373 8.91 -33.24 -8.48
C GLN A 373 10.23 -33.91 -8.07
N LYS A 374 11.34 -33.45 -8.67
CA LYS A 374 12.69 -33.95 -8.42
C LYS A 374 13.69 -32.80 -8.49
N LYS A 375 14.82 -32.96 -7.78
CA LYS A 375 16.00 -32.12 -7.97
C LYS A 375 16.40 -32.14 -9.44
N SER A 376 16.62 -30.98 -10.04
CA SER A 376 16.80 -30.89 -11.50
C SER A 376 18.05 -30.12 -11.89
N PHE A 377 18.66 -30.51 -13.00
CA PHE A 377 19.74 -29.82 -13.68
C PHE A 377 19.16 -29.06 -14.89
N PRO A 378 19.10 -27.72 -14.82
CA PRO A 378 18.73 -26.91 -15.96
C PRO A 378 19.76 -27.06 -17.09
N SER A 379 19.29 -27.05 -18.34
CA SER A 379 20.15 -27.15 -19.52
C SER A 379 21.10 -25.96 -19.66
N SER A 380 20.65 -24.78 -19.23
CA SER A 380 21.47 -23.55 -19.15
C SER A 380 22.69 -23.64 -18.23
N LEU A 381 22.76 -24.65 -17.35
CA LEU A 381 23.88 -24.83 -16.42
C LEU A 381 25.19 -25.17 -17.15
N PHE A 382 25.11 -25.81 -18.33
CA PHE A 382 26.25 -26.27 -19.12
C PHE A 382 26.29 -25.63 -20.51
N LYS A 383 26.18 -24.29 -20.59
CA LYS A 383 26.34 -23.56 -21.87
C LYS A 383 27.72 -23.77 -22.50
N ALA A 384 28.77 -23.86 -21.67
CA ALA A 384 30.11 -24.17 -22.13
C ALA A 384 30.36 -25.68 -22.03
N PRO A 385 30.92 -26.32 -23.08
CA PRO A 385 31.30 -27.72 -23.02
C PRO A 385 32.43 -27.94 -21.99
N LEU A 386 32.56 -29.18 -21.53
CA LEU A 386 33.78 -29.62 -20.86
C LEU A 386 34.91 -29.73 -21.89
N GLN A 387 36.16 -29.81 -21.44
CA GLN A 387 37.34 -29.94 -22.29
C GLN A 387 37.22 -31.11 -23.26
N ASN A 388 36.60 -32.21 -22.82
CA ASN A 388 36.47 -33.42 -23.62
C ASN A 388 35.13 -33.49 -24.40
N GLY A 389 34.30 -32.45 -24.38
CA GLY A 389 33.05 -32.37 -25.14
C GLY A 389 31.83 -31.92 -24.34
N THR A 390 30.65 -32.06 -24.95
CA THR A 390 29.39 -31.49 -24.45
C THR A 390 28.74 -32.34 -23.36
N VAL A 391 28.08 -31.67 -22.41
CA VAL A 391 27.24 -32.31 -21.38
C VAL A 391 25.79 -32.18 -21.80
N VAL A 392 25.02 -33.26 -21.67
CA VAL A 392 23.61 -33.32 -22.02
C VAL A 392 22.80 -33.77 -20.82
N SER A 393 21.69 -33.08 -20.54
CA SER A 393 20.70 -33.55 -19.57
C SER A 393 19.89 -34.70 -20.18
N ILE A 394 19.96 -35.87 -19.54
CA ILE A 394 19.27 -37.09 -19.98
C ILE A 394 17.94 -37.25 -19.26
N LEU A 395 17.96 -37.02 -17.94
CA LEU A 395 16.81 -36.91 -17.05
C LEU A 395 16.94 -35.62 -16.24
N PRO A 396 15.87 -35.11 -15.60
CA PRO A 396 15.96 -33.90 -14.80
C PRO A 396 17.13 -33.93 -13.81
N ASN A 397 17.40 -35.06 -13.16
CA ASN A 397 18.47 -35.22 -12.16
C ASN A 397 19.72 -35.94 -12.68
N VAL A 398 19.86 -36.18 -13.99
CA VAL A 398 20.95 -36.97 -14.57
C VAL A 398 21.56 -36.30 -15.79
N LEU A 399 22.85 -36.03 -15.69
CA LEU A 399 23.69 -35.53 -16.78
C LEU A 399 24.49 -36.67 -17.40
N ALA A 400 24.78 -36.57 -18.69
CA ALA A 400 25.72 -37.46 -19.38
C ALA A 400 26.69 -36.68 -20.26
N GLY A 401 27.91 -37.19 -20.39
CA GLY A 401 28.92 -36.57 -21.23
C GLY A 401 30.26 -37.33 -21.26
N PRO A 402 31.30 -36.73 -21.86
CA PRO A 402 32.64 -37.31 -21.94
C PRO A 402 33.32 -37.31 -20.56
N LYS A 403 34.37 -38.12 -20.36
CA LYS A 403 35.13 -38.13 -19.10
C LYS A 403 35.65 -36.71 -18.78
N PRO A 404 35.21 -36.05 -17.70
CA PRO A 404 35.75 -34.77 -17.28
C PRO A 404 37.21 -34.90 -16.84
N THR A 405 37.96 -33.80 -16.93
CA THR A 405 39.28 -33.71 -16.28
C THR A 405 39.15 -33.60 -14.77
N LEU A 406 40.23 -33.92 -14.04
CA LEU A 406 40.25 -33.84 -12.57
C LEU A 406 39.86 -32.44 -12.04
N SER A 407 40.26 -31.38 -12.76
CA SER A 407 39.93 -29.99 -12.40
C SER A 407 38.43 -29.70 -12.60
N GLU A 408 37.82 -30.20 -13.67
CA GLU A 408 36.42 -29.95 -14.01
C GLU A 408 35.45 -30.62 -13.04
N TYR A 409 35.81 -31.75 -12.44
CA TYR A 409 34.97 -32.35 -11.40
C TYR A 409 34.71 -31.39 -10.24
N LYS A 410 35.76 -30.73 -9.75
CA LYS A 410 35.64 -29.80 -8.62
C LYS A 410 35.10 -28.43 -9.05
N THR A 411 35.62 -27.87 -10.15
CA THR A 411 35.34 -26.48 -10.54
C THR A 411 34.06 -26.33 -11.36
N ARG A 412 33.63 -27.37 -12.07
CA ARG A 412 32.43 -27.35 -12.91
C ARG A 412 31.34 -28.24 -12.31
N LEU A 413 31.52 -29.57 -12.28
CA LEU A 413 30.44 -30.50 -11.93
C LEU A 413 29.95 -30.32 -10.48
N PHE A 414 30.86 -30.25 -9.52
CA PHE A 414 30.50 -30.04 -8.12
C PHE A 414 29.77 -28.70 -7.89
N ASN A 415 30.28 -27.63 -8.51
CA ASN A 415 29.65 -26.29 -8.48
C ASN A 415 28.31 -26.23 -9.21
N CYS A 416 28.06 -27.16 -10.14
CA CYS A 416 26.77 -27.35 -10.80
C CYS A 416 25.82 -28.24 -9.98
N GLY A 417 26.17 -28.61 -8.74
CA GLY A 417 25.32 -29.40 -7.87
C GLY A 417 25.42 -30.92 -8.07
N VAL A 418 26.34 -31.42 -8.91
CA VAL A 418 26.59 -32.86 -9.03
C VAL A 418 27.14 -33.38 -7.71
N ARG A 419 26.59 -34.50 -7.24
CA ARG A 419 27.02 -35.16 -5.98
C ARG A 419 27.44 -36.61 -6.18
N GLY A 420 27.06 -37.21 -7.30
CA GLY A 420 27.47 -38.56 -7.65
C GLY A 420 27.94 -38.69 -9.09
N ILE A 421 28.89 -39.58 -9.30
CA ILE A 421 29.50 -39.91 -10.57
C ILE A 421 29.27 -41.39 -10.88
N ILE A 422 28.83 -41.70 -12.09
CA ILE A 422 28.66 -43.07 -12.56
C ILE A 422 29.54 -43.28 -13.78
N PHE A 423 30.43 -44.26 -13.68
CA PHE A 423 31.14 -44.78 -14.84
C PHE A 423 30.37 -45.95 -15.44
N CYS A 424 29.95 -45.81 -16.69
CA CYS A 424 29.30 -46.85 -17.47
C CYS A 424 30.21 -47.28 -18.62
N ASP A 425 30.71 -48.51 -18.57
CA ASP A 425 31.51 -49.10 -19.64
C ASP A 425 30.76 -50.27 -20.28
N THR A 426 31.05 -50.50 -21.56
CA THR A 426 30.64 -51.71 -22.30
C THR A 426 31.69 -52.82 -22.19
N ILE A 427 32.94 -52.49 -21.82
CA ILE A 427 34.07 -53.42 -21.76
C ILE A 427 34.71 -53.34 -20.38
N LYS A 428 34.97 -54.47 -19.71
CA LYS A 428 35.70 -54.49 -18.42
C LYS A 428 37.15 -54.01 -18.61
N LYS A 429 37.41 -52.72 -18.49
CA LYS A 429 38.78 -52.17 -18.39
C LYS A 429 39.11 -51.71 -16.97
N SER A 430 40.37 -51.96 -16.58
CA SER A 430 40.99 -51.76 -15.27
C SER A 430 41.19 -50.30 -14.82
N LEU A 431 40.45 -49.35 -15.39
CA LEU A 431 40.65 -47.91 -15.22
C LEU A 431 40.07 -47.30 -13.92
N THR A 432 39.66 -48.12 -12.94
CA THR A 432 38.60 -47.73 -11.98
C THR A 432 39.06 -47.48 -10.55
N ALA A 433 40.21 -48.00 -10.11
CA ALA A 433 40.66 -47.83 -8.72
C ALA A 433 41.08 -46.38 -8.41
N ASN A 434 41.81 -45.74 -9.32
CA ASN A 434 42.31 -44.37 -9.14
C ASN A 434 41.18 -43.33 -9.17
N ASP A 435 40.21 -43.51 -10.08
CA ASP A 435 39.04 -42.64 -10.21
C ASP A 435 38.21 -42.70 -8.89
N ARG A 436 37.91 -43.90 -8.38
CA ARG A 436 37.15 -44.06 -7.13
C ARG A 436 37.80 -43.37 -5.92
N ALA A 437 39.12 -43.56 -5.76
CA ALA A 437 39.87 -42.93 -4.67
C ALA A 437 39.86 -41.40 -4.80
N PHE A 438 39.99 -40.88 -6.02
CA PHE A 438 39.91 -39.44 -6.28
C PHE A 438 38.54 -38.85 -5.92
N PHE A 439 37.43 -39.46 -6.35
CA PHE A 439 36.08 -38.94 -6.09
C PHE A 439 35.71 -38.96 -4.62
N THR A 440 36.05 -40.05 -3.94
CA THR A 440 35.84 -40.17 -2.48
C THR A 440 36.57 -39.04 -1.75
N ARG A 441 37.81 -38.71 -2.16
CA ARG A 441 38.61 -37.62 -1.57
C ARG A 441 38.00 -36.23 -1.78
N ILE A 442 37.27 -36.01 -2.87
CA ILE A 442 36.60 -34.72 -3.15
C ILE A 442 35.12 -34.69 -2.72
N GLY A 443 34.66 -35.71 -1.99
CA GLY A 443 33.30 -35.77 -1.44
C GLY A 443 32.21 -36.10 -2.46
N LEU A 444 32.57 -36.69 -3.61
CA LEU A 444 31.60 -37.20 -4.59
C LEU A 444 31.42 -38.71 -4.41
N SER A 445 30.17 -39.18 -4.47
CA SER A 445 29.92 -40.61 -4.59
C SER A 445 30.36 -41.08 -5.98
N TRP A 446 30.92 -42.29 -6.07
CA TRP A 446 31.32 -42.87 -7.33
C TRP A 446 30.90 -44.33 -7.42
N GLU A 447 30.31 -44.69 -8.55
CA GLU A 447 29.88 -46.05 -8.85
C GLU A 447 30.28 -46.47 -10.26
N GLN A 448 30.53 -47.77 -10.44
CA GLN A 448 30.68 -48.39 -11.74
C GLN A 448 29.48 -49.30 -12.01
N ILE A 449 28.87 -49.14 -13.18
CA ILE A 449 27.69 -49.91 -13.58
C ILE A 449 27.90 -50.45 -14.99
N GLU A 450 27.69 -51.75 -15.16
CA GLU A 450 27.71 -52.41 -16.47
C GLU A 450 26.37 -52.21 -17.19
N PHE A 451 26.40 -52.02 -18.52
CA PHE A 451 25.18 -52.16 -19.32
C PHE A 451 24.73 -53.63 -19.36
N PRO A 452 23.41 -53.94 -19.20
CA PRO A 452 22.26 -53.03 -19.16
C PRO A 452 21.74 -52.69 -17.75
N LYS A 453 22.49 -52.97 -16.67
CA LYS A 453 22.02 -52.86 -15.27
C LYS A 453 21.65 -51.43 -14.85
N LEU A 454 22.02 -50.42 -15.64
CA LEU A 454 21.70 -49.01 -15.41
C LEU A 454 20.19 -48.76 -15.23
N SER A 455 19.33 -49.46 -15.97
CA SER A 455 17.87 -49.30 -15.90
C SER A 455 17.27 -49.79 -14.58
N SER A 456 17.91 -50.76 -13.92
CA SER A 456 17.42 -51.38 -12.68
C SER A 456 17.70 -50.56 -11.42
N ARG A 457 18.48 -49.47 -11.54
CA ARG A 457 18.91 -48.66 -10.40
C ARG A 457 17.88 -47.60 -10.03
N LYS A 458 17.06 -47.95 -9.04
CA LYS A 458 16.08 -47.01 -8.45
C LYS A 458 16.73 -45.71 -7.99
N GLU A 459 17.94 -45.73 -7.45
CA GLU A 459 18.68 -44.56 -6.93
C GLU A 459 18.93 -43.46 -7.97
N ILE A 460 19.13 -43.86 -9.24
CA ILE A 460 19.31 -42.92 -10.36
C ILE A 460 17.97 -42.28 -10.70
N THR A 461 16.90 -43.07 -10.68
CA THR A 461 15.55 -42.58 -10.98
C THR A 461 14.88 -41.87 -9.79
N SER A 462 15.33 -42.11 -8.56
CA SER A 462 14.70 -41.63 -7.31
C SER A 462 15.18 -40.24 -6.87
N GLY A 463 16.02 -39.57 -7.67
CA GLY A 463 16.37 -38.17 -7.46
C GLY A 463 17.81 -37.89 -7.00
N GLY A 464 18.72 -38.86 -7.11
CA GLY A 464 20.15 -38.58 -6.92
C GLY A 464 20.70 -37.67 -8.03
N LEU A 465 21.68 -36.82 -7.71
CA LEU A 465 22.25 -35.82 -8.61
C LEU A 465 23.50 -36.37 -9.30
N TRP A 466 23.27 -37.06 -10.42
CA TRP A 466 24.26 -37.93 -11.06
C TRP A 466 24.84 -37.35 -12.36
N TYR A 467 26.13 -37.61 -12.57
CA TYR A 467 26.80 -37.43 -13.86
C TYR A 467 27.32 -38.77 -14.37
N ILE A 468 26.97 -39.14 -15.60
CA ILE A 468 27.31 -40.43 -16.22
C ILE A 468 28.29 -40.23 -17.38
N TYR A 469 29.38 -41.01 -17.41
CA TYR A 469 30.33 -41.05 -18.53
C TYR A 469 30.75 -42.47 -18.87
N GLY A 470 31.40 -42.64 -20.03
CA GLY A 470 31.98 -43.92 -20.50
C GLY A 470 31.24 -44.54 -21.69
N ALA A 471 29.97 -44.21 -21.89
CA ALA A 471 29.22 -44.48 -23.12
C ALA A 471 28.66 -43.18 -23.70
N ASP A 472 28.24 -43.23 -24.98
CA ASP A 472 27.60 -42.08 -25.61
C ASP A 472 26.23 -41.77 -24.98
N SER A 473 25.82 -40.51 -25.08
CA SER A 473 24.59 -40.00 -24.46
C SER A 473 23.31 -40.66 -25.02
N THR A 474 23.34 -41.16 -26.26
CA THR A 474 22.20 -41.87 -26.88
C THR A 474 22.01 -43.24 -26.25
N THR A 475 23.11 -43.98 -26.06
CA THR A 475 23.11 -45.27 -25.36
C THR A 475 22.63 -45.10 -23.92
N ILE A 476 23.15 -44.12 -23.19
CA ILE A 476 22.71 -43.84 -21.80
C ILE A 476 21.21 -43.52 -21.75
N ARG A 477 20.72 -42.67 -22.66
CA ARG A 477 19.30 -42.31 -22.76
C ARG A 477 18.41 -43.52 -23.05
N LYS A 478 18.86 -44.45 -23.89
CA LYS A 478 18.11 -45.68 -24.24
C LYS A 478 17.88 -46.58 -23.03
N TYR A 479 18.81 -46.64 -22.08
CA TYR A 479 18.70 -47.50 -20.91
C TYR A 479 18.07 -46.81 -19.68
N LEU A 480 17.91 -45.49 -19.69
CA LEU A 480 17.29 -44.73 -18.59
C LEU A 480 15.82 -44.35 -18.84
N LYS A 481 15.36 -44.43 -20.08
CA LYS A 481 13.95 -44.35 -20.45
C LYS A 481 13.34 -45.75 -20.42
#